data_AF-A0A7V6MWV2-F1
#
_entry.id   AF-A0A7V6MWV2-F1
#
_cell.length_a   1.000
_cell.length_b   1.000
_cell.length_c   1.000
_cell.angle_alpha   90.00
_cell.angle_beta   90.00
_cell.angle_gamma   90.00
#
_symmetry.space_group_name_H-M   'P 1'
#
loop_
_entity.id
_entity.type
_entity.pdbx_description
1 polymer ?
#
loop_
_entity_poly.entity_id
_entity_poly.type
_entity_poly.pdbx_seq_one_letter_code
_entity_poly.pdbx_strand_id
1 'polypeptide(L)'
;WWIIHYNIVKDETQATSWHYLFNVYTRSEFDQFNFIDKISTHTNNAVRESSYKKDFDCIISTYVKDDKVSDTPEDNIICPLTDLGLIKTKGNSYYKTSPSKQIPLEVLLLVIREAADGNVFINISNLENDTCNIGKVFNLSLDKIYFYLDLMQEKGWLKFSRTAGIDSLVLSELDVWQLITDTYKTMNKGAVNK
;
A
#
# COMPACT_ATOMS: atom_id res chain seq x y z
N TRP A 1 1.82 4.67 -10.05
CA TRP A 1 2.51 4.59 -8.75
C TRP A 1 1.83 3.68 -7.74
N TRP A 2 0.56 3.85 -7.40
CA TRP A 2 -0.15 2.96 -6.46
C TRP A 2 -0.06 1.46 -6.81
N ILE A 3 -0.29 1.09 -8.08
CA ILE A 3 -0.14 -0.29 -8.56
C ILE A 3 1.31 -0.79 -8.45
N ILE A 4 2.30 0.07 -8.71
CA ILE A 4 3.73 -0.29 -8.57
C ILE A 4 4.05 -0.61 -7.11
N HIS A 5 3.63 0.27 -6.19
CA HIS A 5 3.77 0.03 -4.77
C HIS A 5 3.14 -1.30 -4.35
N TYR A 6 1.89 -1.56 -4.78
CA TYR A 6 1.21 -2.82 -4.49
C TYR A 6 2.01 -4.04 -4.95
N ASN A 7 2.52 -4.03 -6.19
CA ASN A 7 3.32 -5.14 -6.71
C ASN A 7 4.62 -5.36 -5.92
N ILE A 8 5.27 -4.27 -5.47
CA ILE A 8 6.48 -4.37 -4.64
C ILE A 8 6.14 -5.02 -3.29
N VAL A 9 5.12 -4.53 -2.58
CA VAL A 9 4.82 -5.05 -1.23
C VAL A 9 4.14 -6.42 -1.24
N LYS A 10 3.57 -6.83 -2.38
CA LYS A 10 2.99 -8.17 -2.55
C LYS A 10 4.06 -9.26 -2.67
N ASP A 11 5.24 -8.93 -3.18
CA ASP A 11 6.30 -9.91 -3.45
C ASP A 11 7.11 -10.27 -2.19
N GLU A 12 6.75 -11.38 -1.56
CA GLU A 12 7.45 -11.92 -0.38
C GLU A 12 8.86 -12.46 -0.68
N THR A 13 9.18 -12.69 -1.96
CA THR A 13 10.42 -13.38 -2.39
C THR A 13 11.51 -12.44 -2.87
N GLN A 14 11.18 -11.48 -3.75
CA GLN A 14 12.16 -10.53 -4.31
C GLN A 14 12.17 -9.21 -3.55
N ALA A 15 11.09 -8.87 -2.86
CA ALA A 15 10.94 -7.63 -2.11
C ALA A 15 10.60 -7.90 -0.64
N THR A 16 11.21 -8.94 -0.04
CA THR A 16 10.92 -9.42 1.31
C THR A 16 10.91 -8.30 2.37
N SER A 17 11.86 -7.38 2.34
CA SER A 17 11.92 -6.26 3.30
C SER A 17 10.77 -5.27 3.16
N TRP A 18 10.28 -5.03 1.93
CA TRP A 18 9.09 -4.21 1.68
C TRP A 18 7.83 -4.95 2.08
N HIS A 19 7.69 -6.21 1.66
CA HIS A 19 6.57 -7.07 2.07
C HIS A 19 6.46 -7.12 3.59
N TYR A 20 7.57 -7.35 4.28
CA TYR A 20 7.64 -7.41 5.72
C TYR A 20 7.18 -6.10 6.37
N LEU A 21 7.69 -4.94 5.94
CA LEU A 21 7.34 -3.65 6.54
C LEU A 21 5.83 -3.33 6.46
N PHE A 22 5.23 -3.57 5.29
CA PHE A 22 3.84 -3.19 5.03
C PHE A 22 2.85 -4.26 5.53
N ASN A 23 3.12 -5.54 5.30
CA ASN A 23 2.18 -6.62 5.58
C ASN A 23 2.35 -7.26 6.96
N VAL A 24 3.59 -7.43 7.42
CA VAL A 24 3.89 -8.25 8.61
C VAL A 24 4.23 -7.39 9.83
N TYR A 25 4.95 -6.29 9.65
CA TYR A 25 5.41 -5.43 10.73
C TYR A 25 4.22 -4.70 11.37
N THR A 26 3.97 -4.96 12.65
CA THR A 26 2.71 -4.56 13.31
C THR A 26 2.72 -3.12 13.84
N ARG A 27 3.89 -2.56 14.17
CA ARG A 27 3.98 -1.22 14.74
C ARG A 27 3.93 -0.16 13.64
N SER A 28 3.26 0.95 13.93
CA SER A 28 3.24 2.12 13.03
C SER A 28 4.56 2.89 13.11
N GLU A 29 5.15 3.02 14.30
CA GLU A 29 6.48 3.59 14.52
C GLU A 29 7.57 2.54 14.43
N PHE A 30 8.67 2.89 13.76
CA PHE A 30 9.84 2.04 13.61
C PHE A 30 11.11 2.86 13.40
N ASP A 31 12.25 2.23 13.72
CA ASP A 31 13.59 2.73 13.42
C ASP A 31 14.41 1.60 12.80
N GLN A 32 15.64 1.92 12.37
CA GLN A 32 16.52 0.94 11.72
C GLN A 32 16.81 -0.27 12.62
N PHE A 33 17.11 -0.02 13.90
CA PHE A 33 17.48 -1.08 14.83
C PHE A 33 16.33 -2.07 15.06
N ASN A 34 15.15 -1.54 15.40
CA ASN A 34 13.95 -2.33 15.64
C ASN A 34 13.45 -3.03 14.38
N PHE A 35 13.58 -2.41 13.21
CA PHE A 35 13.23 -3.05 11.94
C PHE A 35 14.14 -4.26 11.66
N ILE A 36 15.47 -4.06 11.73
CA ILE A 36 16.47 -5.09 11.43
C ILE A 36 16.34 -6.27 12.41
N ASP A 37 16.22 -6.02 13.71
CA ASP A 37 16.00 -7.07 14.73
C ASP A 37 14.79 -7.96 14.39
N LYS A 38 13.68 -7.30 14.04
CA LYS A 38 12.39 -7.98 13.83
C LYS A 38 12.35 -8.74 12.50
N ILE A 39 12.89 -8.17 11.41
CA ILE A 39 12.96 -8.87 10.13
C ILE A 39 13.97 -10.02 10.15
N SER A 40 15.11 -9.85 10.82
CA SER A 40 16.11 -10.91 10.95
C SER A 40 15.53 -12.10 11.72
N THR A 41 14.77 -11.82 12.80
CA THR A 41 14.04 -12.87 13.52
C THR A 41 12.97 -13.53 12.64
N HIS A 42 12.17 -12.74 11.92
CA HIS A 42 11.09 -13.24 11.07
C HIS A 42 11.59 -14.15 9.93
N THR A 43 12.74 -13.81 9.35
CA THR A 43 13.36 -14.55 8.24
C THR A 43 14.40 -15.57 8.72
N ASN A 44 14.48 -15.83 10.03
CA ASN A 44 15.44 -16.74 10.64
C ASN A 44 16.90 -16.48 10.22
N ASN A 45 17.30 -15.20 10.17
CA ASN A 45 18.62 -14.72 9.78
C ASN A 45 19.04 -15.20 8.37
N ALA A 46 18.11 -15.21 7.41
CA ALA A 46 18.35 -15.66 6.04
C ALA A 46 19.50 -14.91 5.34
N VAL A 47 19.72 -13.64 5.68
CA VAL A 47 20.84 -12.84 5.17
C VAL A 47 21.59 -12.13 6.30
N ARG A 48 22.73 -11.51 5.98
CA ARG A 48 23.52 -10.73 6.94
C ARG A 48 22.79 -9.46 7.33
N GLU A 49 23.03 -8.98 8.56
CA GLU A 49 22.49 -7.71 9.07
C GLU A 49 22.75 -6.52 8.13
N SER A 50 23.92 -6.48 7.50
CA SER A 50 24.28 -5.43 6.54
C SER A 50 23.42 -5.43 5.26
N SER A 51 22.82 -6.56 4.89
CA SER A 51 21.85 -6.63 3.80
C SER A 51 20.51 -6.00 4.23
N TYR A 52 19.98 -6.36 5.41
CA TYR A 52 18.77 -5.73 5.94
C TYR A 52 18.94 -4.22 6.14
N LYS A 53 20.15 -3.79 6.54
CA LYS A 53 20.47 -2.36 6.64
C LYS A 53 20.36 -1.66 5.28
N LYS A 54 20.90 -2.26 4.21
CA LYS A 54 20.79 -1.69 2.86
C LYS A 54 19.34 -1.65 2.38
N ASP A 55 18.56 -2.69 2.66
CA ASP A 55 17.13 -2.71 2.33
C ASP A 55 16.38 -1.62 3.07
N PHE A 56 16.65 -1.45 4.38
CA PHE A 56 16.06 -0.38 5.17
C PHE A 56 16.38 1.00 4.58
N ASP A 57 17.65 1.28 4.31
CA ASP A 57 18.09 2.55 3.73
C ASP A 57 17.40 2.81 2.37
N CYS A 58 17.22 1.76 1.54
CA CYS A 58 16.51 1.82 0.26
C CYS A 58 15.00 2.03 0.42
N ILE A 59 14.36 1.40 1.41
CA ILE A 59 12.94 1.64 1.74
C ILE A 59 12.74 3.10 2.12
N ILE A 60 13.62 3.66 2.97
CA ILE A 60 13.51 5.05 3.39
C ILE A 60 13.65 5.98 2.18
N SER A 61 14.65 5.79 1.31
CA SER A 61 14.79 6.61 0.10
C SER A 61 13.64 6.44 -0.92
N THR A 62 12.92 5.32 -0.86
CA THR A 62 11.75 5.06 -1.72
C THR A 62 10.52 5.87 -1.31
N TYR A 63 10.29 6.04 -0.01
CA TYR A 63 9.02 6.58 0.52
C TYR A 63 9.14 7.89 1.30
N VAL A 64 10.34 8.27 1.74
CA VAL A 64 10.57 9.45 2.57
C VAL A 64 11.33 10.48 1.75
N LYS A 65 10.76 11.68 1.68
CA LYS A 65 11.48 12.85 1.15
C LYS A 65 12.55 13.23 2.16
N ASP A 66 13.80 13.30 1.74
CA ASP A 66 14.85 13.87 2.57
C ASP A 66 14.81 15.40 2.43
N ASP A 67 14.36 16.08 3.48
CA ASP A 67 14.28 17.54 3.53
C ASP A 67 15.66 18.21 3.72
N LYS A 68 16.75 17.44 3.86
CA LYS A 68 18.12 17.93 4.12
C LYS A 68 19.07 17.83 2.93
N VAL A 69 18.60 17.39 1.75
CA VAL A 69 19.48 17.19 0.58
C VAL A 69 19.72 18.50 -0.16
N SER A 70 20.98 18.71 -0.53
CA SER A 70 21.60 19.93 -1.07
C SER A 70 21.16 20.31 -2.50
N ASP A 71 21.56 21.51 -2.92
CA ASP A 71 21.21 22.25 -4.15
C ASP A 71 21.68 21.63 -5.50
N THR A 72 22.05 20.36 -5.56
CA THR A 72 22.50 19.68 -6.79
C THR A 72 21.38 18.84 -7.41
N PRO A 73 21.06 18.98 -8.71
CA PRO A 73 19.99 18.23 -9.37
C PRO A 73 20.18 16.70 -9.38
N GLU A 74 21.43 16.23 -9.34
CA GLU A 74 21.79 14.81 -9.40
C GLU A 74 21.65 14.08 -8.05
N ASP A 75 21.80 14.81 -6.92
CA ASP A 75 21.61 14.24 -5.57
C ASP A 75 20.13 14.22 -5.14
N ASN A 76 19.25 14.89 -5.90
CA ASN A 76 17.83 15.06 -5.62
C ASN A 76 16.92 14.07 -6.36
N ILE A 77 17.38 12.83 -6.62
CA ILE A 77 16.52 11.78 -7.20
C ILE A 77 15.50 11.34 -6.14
N ILE A 78 14.38 12.07 -6.06
CA ILE A 78 13.24 11.71 -5.23
C ILE A 78 12.48 10.60 -5.93
N CYS A 79 12.34 9.46 -5.26
CA CYS A 79 11.52 8.37 -5.78
C CYS A 79 10.04 8.83 -5.88
N PRO A 80 9.36 8.64 -7.01
CA PRO A 80 7.95 9.03 -7.16
C PRO A 80 6.99 8.37 -6.17
N LEU A 81 7.40 7.26 -5.52
CA LEU A 81 6.60 6.62 -4.47
C LEU A 81 6.56 7.43 -3.17
N THR A 82 7.43 8.42 -3.02
CA THR A 82 7.38 9.41 -1.92
C THR A 82 6.07 10.18 -1.93
N ASP A 83 5.52 10.48 -3.11
CA ASP A 83 4.24 11.20 -3.26
C ASP A 83 3.02 10.46 -2.70
N LEU A 84 3.15 9.15 -2.44
CA LEU A 84 2.08 8.37 -1.82
C LEU A 84 1.90 8.76 -0.34
N GLY A 85 2.97 9.24 0.32
CA GLY A 85 2.96 9.64 1.73
C GLY A 85 2.68 8.48 2.67
N LEU A 86 3.19 7.28 2.35
CA LEU A 86 2.97 6.05 3.13
C LEU A 86 3.92 5.94 4.33
N ILE A 87 5.05 6.65 4.30
CA ILE A 87 6.02 6.71 5.39
C ILE A 87 6.40 8.18 5.62
N LYS A 88 6.47 8.59 6.89
CA LYS A 88 6.98 9.91 7.29
C LYS A 88 8.12 9.76 8.28
N THR A 89 9.02 10.72 8.30
CA THR A 89 10.07 10.85 9.32
C THR A 89 9.68 11.89 10.36
N LYS A 90 10.01 11.63 11.63
CA LYS A 90 9.93 12.61 12.71
C LYS A 90 11.07 12.35 13.69
N GLY A 91 12.05 13.25 13.72
CA GLY A 91 13.28 13.06 14.50
C GLY A 91 14.10 11.92 13.95
N ASN A 92 14.36 10.90 14.77
CA ASN A 92 15.11 9.69 14.39
C ASN A 92 14.22 8.47 14.10
N SER A 93 12.89 8.64 14.18
CA SER A 93 11.90 7.58 13.96
C SER A 93 11.16 7.78 12.65
N TYR A 94 10.68 6.66 12.09
CA TYR A 94 9.81 6.61 10.92
C TYR A 94 8.42 6.11 11.32
N TYR A 95 7.41 6.58 10.60
CA TYR A 95 6.01 6.29 10.89
C TYR A 95 5.30 5.86 9.62
N LYS A 96 4.64 4.70 9.65
CA LYS A 96 3.67 4.30 8.64
C LYS A 96 2.45 5.20 8.75
N THR A 97 2.05 5.80 7.64
CA THR A 97 0.93 6.73 7.58
C THR A 97 -0.03 6.37 6.46
N SER A 98 -1.31 6.65 6.67
CA SER A 98 -2.27 6.59 5.59
C SER A 98 -1.92 7.60 4.49
N PRO A 99 -2.24 7.29 3.22
CA PRO A 99 -2.05 8.13 2.07
C PRO A 99 -2.40 9.60 2.29
N SER A 100 -1.53 10.49 1.81
CA SER A 100 -1.80 11.93 1.80
C SER A 100 -2.82 12.35 0.72
N LYS A 101 -2.97 11.51 -0.31
CA LYS A 101 -3.88 11.70 -1.44
C LYS A 101 -4.88 10.55 -1.50
N GLN A 102 -6.05 10.80 -2.06
CA GLN A 102 -7.04 9.75 -2.28
C GLN A 102 -6.48 8.70 -3.25
N ILE A 103 -6.63 7.43 -2.91
CA ILE A 103 -6.26 6.31 -3.79
C ILE A 103 -7.35 6.18 -4.86
N PRO A 104 -7.00 6.03 -6.14
CA PRO A 104 -8.00 5.73 -7.17
C PRO A 104 -8.76 4.44 -6.84
N LEU A 105 -10.09 4.48 -6.95
CA LEU A 105 -10.96 3.40 -6.49
C LEU A 105 -10.71 2.10 -7.26
N GLU A 106 -10.37 2.20 -8.54
CA GLU A 106 -10.04 1.06 -9.40
C GLU A 106 -8.78 0.32 -8.91
N VAL A 107 -7.83 1.02 -8.28
CA VAL A 107 -6.65 0.39 -7.67
C VAL A 107 -7.03 -0.34 -6.39
N LEU A 108 -7.88 0.25 -5.54
CA LEU A 108 -8.37 -0.43 -4.35
C LEU A 108 -9.16 -1.68 -4.72
N LEU A 109 -10.04 -1.58 -5.73
CA LEU A 109 -10.80 -2.71 -6.24
C LEU A 109 -9.87 -3.82 -6.73
N LEU A 110 -8.81 -3.49 -7.48
CA LEU A 110 -7.80 -4.47 -7.91
C LEU A 110 -7.19 -5.23 -6.74
N VAL A 111 -6.72 -4.52 -5.73
CA VAL A 111 -6.09 -5.14 -4.55
C VAL A 111 -7.08 -6.03 -3.80
N ILE A 112 -8.31 -5.55 -3.56
CA ILE A 112 -9.36 -6.35 -2.90
C ILE A 112 -9.63 -7.63 -3.70
N ARG A 113 -9.74 -7.52 -5.03
CA ARG A 113 -10.04 -8.65 -5.91
C ARG A 113 -8.93 -9.69 -5.94
N GLU A 114 -7.69 -9.25 -6.04
CA GLU A 114 -6.54 -10.16 -6.02
C GLU A 114 -6.40 -10.83 -4.65
N ALA A 115 -6.63 -10.10 -3.55
CA ALA A 115 -6.62 -10.66 -2.20
C ALA A 115 -7.80 -11.61 -1.93
N ALA A 116 -8.93 -11.43 -2.61
CA ALA A 116 -10.09 -12.30 -2.48
C ALA A 116 -9.86 -13.70 -3.06
N ASP A 117 -8.94 -13.85 -4.02
CA ASP A 117 -8.58 -15.13 -4.65
C ASP A 117 -9.81 -15.95 -5.10
N GLY A 118 -10.75 -15.29 -5.80
CA GLY A 118 -11.99 -15.90 -6.27
C GLY A 118 -13.12 -16.01 -5.25
N ASN A 119 -12.89 -15.64 -3.97
CA ASN A 119 -13.96 -15.57 -2.98
C ASN A 119 -14.92 -14.42 -3.27
N VAL A 120 -16.20 -14.75 -3.37
CA VAL A 120 -17.26 -13.78 -3.64
C VAL A 120 -17.70 -13.04 -2.37
N PHE A 121 -17.50 -13.65 -1.20
CA PHE A 121 -17.88 -13.11 0.10
C PHE A 121 -16.63 -12.85 0.95
N ILE A 122 -16.43 -11.60 1.34
CA ILE A 122 -15.24 -11.15 2.07
C ILE A 122 -15.68 -10.47 3.37
N ASN A 123 -15.07 -10.84 4.50
CA ASN A 123 -15.26 -10.11 5.75
C ASN A 123 -14.50 -8.77 5.67
N ILE A 124 -15.14 -7.67 6.03
CA ILE A 124 -14.52 -6.34 5.94
C ILE A 124 -13.31 -6.22 6.88
N SER A 125 -13.25 -6.94 8.01
CA SER A 125 -12.06 -6.94 8.87
C SER A 125 -10.82 -7.51 8.17
N ASN A 126 -11.00 -8.40 7.19
CA ASN A 126 -9.91 -8.95 6.39
C ASN A 126 -9.28 -7.88 5.48
N LEU A 127 -10.07 -6.91 5.02
CA LEU A 127 -9.55 -5.80 4.21
C LEU A 127 -8.51 -4.97 4.98
N GLU A 128 -8.66 -4.86 6.30
CA GLU A 128 -7.74 -4.15 7.17
C GLU A 128 -6.52 -5.01 7.55
N ASN A 129 -6.75 -6.29 7.85
CA ASN A 129 -5.80 -7.11 8.60
C ASN A 129 -5.02 -8.13 7.77
N ASP A 130 -5.60 -8.63 6.66
CA ASP A 130 -4.97 -9.67 5.87
C ASP A 130 -3.78 -9.12 5.09
N THR A 131 -2.76 -9.96 4.92
CA THR A 131 -1.60 -9.64 4.11
C THR A 131 -2.02 -9.36 2.68
N CYS A 132 -1.31 -8.43 2.03
CA CYS A 132 -1.55 -8.01 0.65
C CYS A 132 -2.95 -7.43 0.40
N ASN A 133 -3.67 -7.03 1.45
CA ASN A 133 -4.96 -6.34 1.35
C ASN A 133 -4.84 -4.83 1.61
N ILE A 134 -5.88 -4.07 1.28
CA ILE A 134 -5.84 -2.60 1.19
C ILE A 134 -5.42 -1.89 2.50
N GLY A 135 -5.75 -2.47 3.66
CA GLY A 135 -5.34 -1.97 4.97
C GLY A 135 -3.83 -2.05 5.19
N LYS A 136 -3.24 -3.22 4.91
CA LYS A 136 -1.81 -3.46 5.04
C LYS A 136 -0.99 -2.74 3.97
N VAL A 137 -1.42 -2.88 2.70
CA VAL A 137 -0.72 -2.29 1.56
C VAL A 137 -0.68 -0.77 1.71
N PHE A 138 -1.82 -0.13 2.01
CA PHE A 138 -1.92 1.32 2.00
C PHE A 138 -2.05 1.96 3.38
N ASN A 139 -1.74 1.24 4.47
CA ASN A 139 -1.88 1.73 5.85
C ASN A 139 -3.27 2.36 6.12
N LEU A 140 -4.35 1.73 5.66
CA LEU A 140 -5.72 2.22 5.84
C LEU A 140 -6.31 1.67 7.13
N SER A 141 -6.90 2.56 7.93
CA SER A 141 -7.79 2.17 9.02
C SER A 141 -9.14 1.69 8.50
N LEU A 142 -9.86 0.94 9.33
CA LEU A 142 -11.21 0.49 9.03
C LEU A 142 -12.17 1.63 8.61
N ASP A 143 -12.10 2.80 9.27
CA ASP A 143 -12.90 3.97 8.89
C ASP A 143 -12.62 4.45 7.46
N LYS A 144 -11.35 4.44 7.04
CA LYS A 144 -10.95 4.80 5.67
C LYS A 144 -11.38 3.73 4.66
N ILE A 145 -11.29 2.46 5.04
CA ILE A 145 -11.79 1.35 4.23
C ILE A 145 -13.28 1.53 3.98
N TYR A 146 -14.08 1.81 5.02
CA TYR A 146 -15.51 2.04 4.87
C TYR A 146 -15.84 3.22 3.96
N PHE A 147 -15.12 4.34 4.12
CA PHE A 147 -15.25 5.48 3.21
C PHE A 147 -15.05 5.07 1.74
N TYR A 148 -14.04 4.25 1.45
CA TYR A 148 -13.80 3.78 0.08
C TYR A 148 -14.84 2.76 -0.39
N LEU A 149 -15.34 1.90 0.49
CA LEU A 149 -16.40 0.94 0.16
C LEU A 149 -17.71 1.67 -0.19
N ASP A 150 -18.06 2.74 0.53
CA ASP A 150 -19.21 3.59 0.20
C ASP A 150 -19.09 4.17 -1.22
N LEU A 151 -17.94 4.76 -1.56
CA LEU A 151 -17.69 5.30 -2.90
C LEU A 151 -17.75 4.25 -4.01
N MET A 152 -17.25 3.04 -3.75
CA MET A 152 -17.32 1.94 -4.71
C MET A 152 -18.73 1.36 -4.84
N GLN A 153 -19.51 1.35 -3.75
CA GLN A 153 -20.90 0.92 -3.75
C GLN A 153 -21.80 1.91 -4.52
N GLU A 154 -21.59 3.23 -4.39
CA GLU A 154 -22.28 4.25 -5.18
C GLU A 154 -22.06 4.08 -6.69
N LYS A 155 -20.88 3.58 -7.08
CA LYS A 155 -20.56 3.24 -8.47
C LYS A 155 -21.12 1.89 -8.92
N GLY A 156 -21.72 1.11 -8.01
CA GLY A 156 -22.23 -0.23 -8.28
C GLY A 156 -21.13 -1.29 -8.48
N TRP A 157 -19.89 -1.01 -8.08
CA TRP A 157 -18.76 -1.93 -8.29
C TRP A 157 -18.71 -3.06 -7.27
N LEU A 158 -19.34 -2.84 -6.12
CA LEU A 158 -19.47 -3.82 -5.05
C LEU A 158 -20.73 -3.51 -4.23
N LYS A 159 -21.12 -4.45 -3.37
CA LYS A 159 -22.12 -4.24 -2.33
C LYS A 159 -21.54 -4.68 -1.01
N PHE A 160 -21.74 -3.89 0.04
CA PHE A 160 -21.35 -4.30 1.37
C PHE A 160 -22.48 -4.05 2.37
N SER A 161 -22.54 -4.85 3.42
CA SER A 161 -23.56 -4.75 4.45
C SER A 161 -22.93 -4.80 5.83
N ARG A 162 -23.55 -4.11 6.78
CA ARG A 162 -23.24 -4.17 8.21
C ARG A 162 -24.45 -4.77 8.92
N THR A 163 -24.58 -6.09 8.88
CA THR A 163 -25.80 -6.76 9.35
C THR A 163 -25.47 -7.69 10.51
N ALA A 164 -26.15 -7.54 11.64
CA ALA A 164 -26.06 -8.44 12.80
C ALA A 164 -24.62 -8.76 13.28
N GLY A 165 -23.69 -7.80 13.17
CA GLY A 165 -22.29 -7.98 13.59
C GLY A 165 -21.39 -8.69 12.57
N ILE A 166 -21.88 -8.98 11.36
CA ILE A 166 -21.07 -9.49 10.25
C ILE A 166 -21.02 -8.41 9.17
N ASP A 167 -19.86 -7.77 9.09
CA ASP A 167 -19.55 -6.77 8.09
C ASP A 167 -18.97 -7.49 6.87
N SER A 168 -19.73 -7.50 5.77
CA SER A 168 -19.41 -8.32 4.61
C SER A 168 -19.48 -7.56 3.30
N LEU A 169 -18.65 -7.99 2.37
CA LEU A 169 -18.47 -7.43 1.04
C LEU A 169 -18.74 -8.50 -0.02
N VAL A 170 -19.51 -8.12 -1.06
CA VAL A 170 -19.74 -8.90 -2.27
C VAL A 170 -19.24 -8.11 -3.47
N LEU A 171 -18.31 -8.71 -4.21
CA LEU A 171 -17.74 -8.12 -5.43
C LEU A 171 -18.66 -8.33 -6.63
N SER A 172 -18.77 -7.32 -7.50
CA SER A 172 -19.39 -7.49 -8.83
C SER A 172 -18.47 -8.26 -9.78
N GLU A 173 -18.99 -8.70 -10.92
CA GLU A 173 -18.24 -9.40 -11.98
C GLU A 173 -17.46 -8.48 -12.94
N LEU A 174 -17.31 -7.18 -12.63
CA LEU A 174 -16.62 -6.21 -13.51
C LEU A 174 -15.21 -6.68 -13.91
N ASP A 175 -14.72 -6.41 -15.11
CA ASP A 175 -13.28 -6.60 -15.38
C ASP A 175 -12.49 -5.40 -14.83
N VAL A 176 -11.71 -5.64 -13.77
CA VAL A 176 -10.94 -4.57 -13.10
C VAL A 176 -9.81 -4.05 -13.98
N TRP A 177 -9.16 -4.91 -14.78
CA TRP A 177 -8.10 -4.49 -15.68
C TRP A 177 -8.65 -3.65 -16.82
N GLN A 178 -9.83 -4.01 -17.32
CA GLN A 178 -10.55 -3.17 -18.28
C GLN A 178 -10.90 -1.81 -17.66
N LEU A 179 -11.41 -1.77 -16.42
CA LEU A 179 -11.74 -0.54 -15.69
C LEU A 179 -10.51 0.38 -15.53
N ILE A 180 -9.37 -0.18 -15.13
CA ILE A 180 -8.10 0.56 -15.00
C ILE A 180 -7.66 1.09 -16.37
N THR A 181 -7.73 0.26 -17.40
CA THR A 181 -7.32 0.62 -18.76
C THR A 181 -8.15 1.79 -19.30
N ASP A 182 -9.46 1.76 -19.12
CA ASP A 182 -10.36 2.82 -19.60
C ASP A 182 -10.17 4.13 -18.82
N THR A 183 -9.91 4.02 -17.51
CA THR A 183 -9.58 5.16 -16.67
C THR A 183 -8.29 5.83 -17.14
N TYR A 184 -7.23 5.05 -17.38
CA TYR A 184 -5.95 5.56 -17.86
C TYR A 184 -6.05 6.23 -19.23
N LYS A 185 -6.82 5.64 -20.17
CA LYS A 185 -7.09 6.24 -21.49
C LYS A 185 -7.79 7.60 -21.36
N THR A 186 -8.75 7.72 -20.44
CA THR A 186 -9.51 8.95 -20.24
C THR A 186 -8.64 10.07 -19.64
N MET A 187 -7.76 9.73 -18.69
CA MET A 187 -6.78 10.67 -18.13
C MET A 187 -5.85 11.24 -19.21
N ASN A 188 -5.36 10.39 -20.13
CA ASN A 188 -4.48 10.84 -21.22
C ASN A 188 -5.21 11.73 -22.24
N LYS A 189 -6.48 11.45 -22.55
CA LYS A 189 -7.27 12.34 -23.44
C LYS A 189 -7.52 13.72 -22.83
N GLY A 190 -7.66 13.81 -21.51
CA GLY A 190 -7.80 15.10 -20.81
C GLY A 190 -6.51 15.92 -20.76
N ALA A 191 -5.34 15.28 -20.86
CA ALA A 191 -4.03 15.94 -20.84
C ALA A 191 -3.61 16.50 -22.22
N VAL A 192 -4.15 15.97 -23.32
CA VAL A 192 -3.85 16.44 -24.70
C VAL A 192 -4.71 17.65 -25.10
N ASN A 193 -5.80 17.92 -24.36
CA ASN A 193 -6.73 19.03 -24.63
C ASN A 193 -6.52 20.24 -23.69
N LYS A 194 -5.36 20.35 -23.04
CA LYS A 194 -4.91 21.50 -22.24
C LYS A 194 -3.55 21.97 -22.76
#